data_AF-A0A6N6MYE8-F1
#
_entry.id   AF-A0A6N6MYE8-F1
#
_cell.length_a   1.000
_cell.length_b   1.000
_cell.length_c   1.000
_cell.angle_alpha   90.00
_cell.angle_beta   90.00
_cell.angle_gamma   90.00
#
_symmetry.space_group_name_H-M   'P 1'
#
loop_
_entity.id
_entity.type
_entity.pdbx_description
1 polymer ?
#
loop_
_entity_poly.entity_id
_entity_poly.type
_entity_poly.pdbx_seq_one_letter_code
_entity_poly.pdbx_strand_id
1 'polypeptide(L)'
;MACFLPLRPVRVTPVRVKNNKPTRRKPRHRPCPPPPGRSSRLYVRIQPKDIAMFRFLLEAHDNLGIFTVTDRFQGILMLRYSPHQEREMRAFLHSLKNVVPVDVLHEAPEPRVG
;
A
#
# COMPACT_ATOMS: atom_id res chain seq x y z
N MET A 1 20.62 77.91 11.17
CA MET A 1 21.70 77.04 11.70
C MET A 1 21.12 75.64 11.89
N ALA A 2 21.57 74.66 11.09
CA ALA A 2 21.01 73.31 11.08
C ALA A 2 21.49 72.49 12.28
N CYS A 3 20.56 71.83 12.98
CA CYS A 3 20.83 71.00 14.14
C CYS A 3 21.32 69.62 13.68
N PHE A 4 22.61 69.34 13.87
CA PHE A 4 23.24 68.06 13.58
C PHE A 4 23.05 67.13 14.80
N LEU A 5 22.15 66.15 14.71
CA LEU A 5 22.11 65.04 15.68
C LEU A 5 23.13 63.96 15.28
N PRO A 6 23.96 63.45 16.20
CA PRO A 6 24.90 62.38 15.88
C PRO A 6 24.15 61.05 15.71
N LEU A 7 24.39 60.39 14.58
CA LEU A 7 23.93 59.02 14.32
C LEU A 7 24.61 58.06 15.31
N ARG A 8 23.82 57.28 16.05
CA ARG A 8 24.32 56.25 16.97
C ARG A 8 24.83 55.05 16.16
N PRO A 9 25.96 54.43 16.54
CA PRO A 9 26.47 53.26 15.85
C PRO A 9 25.57 52.04 16.12
N VAL A 10 25.16 51.35 15.05
CA VAL A 10 24.39 50.11 15.11
C VAL A 10 25.34 48.98 15.51
N ARG A 11 25.11 48.35 16.67
CA ARG A 11 25.85 47.14 17.07
C ARG A 11 25.34 45.94 16.27
N VAL A 12 26.22 45.36 15.45
CA VAL A 12 25.96 44.09 14.79
C VAL A 12 26.41 42.97 15.73
N THR A 13 25.47 42.16 16.20
CA THR A 13 25.77 40.95 16.98
C THR A 13 26.00 39.76 16.05
N PRO A 14 27.03 38.90 16.30
CA PRO A 14 27.25 37.72 15.48
C PRO A 14 26.10 36.71 15.66
N VAL A 15 25.47 36.33 14.55
CA VAL A 15 24.46 35.26 14.51
C VAL A 15 25.18 33.91 14.55
N ARG A 16 25.00 33.15 15.64
CA ARG A 16 25.56 31.81 15.79
C ARG A 16 24.80 30.81 14.91
N VAL A 17 25.41 30.40 13.80
CA VAL A 17 24.88 29.36 12.91
C VAL A 17 25.04 27.99 13.59
N LYS A 18 23.92 27.33 13.93
CA LYS A 18 23.91 25.97 14.48
C LYS A 18 24.09 24.96 13.35
N ASN A 19 25.23 24.27 13.30
CA ASN A 19 25.43 23.14 12.40
C ASN A 19 24.63 21.91 12.88
N ASN A 20 23.45 21.71 12.30
CA ASN A 20 22.62 20.54 12.56
C ASN A 20 23.08 19.38 11.65
N LYS A 21 23.95 18.51 12.17
CA LYS A 21 24.23 17.23 11.49
C LYS A 21 22.98 16.34 11.61
N PRO A 22 22.40 15.83 10.52
CA PRO A 22 21.23 14.97 10.60
C PRO A 22 21.62 13.67 11.29
N THR A 23 21.06 13.42 12.47
CA THR A 23 21.25 12.15 13.17
C THR A 23 20.46 11.07 12.45
N ARG A 24 21.13 9.98 12.08
CA ARG A 24 20.55 8.84 11.37
C ARG A 24 19.59 8.12 12.34
N ARG A 25 18.31 8.47 12.30
CA ARG A 25 17.28 7.88 13.18
C ARG A 25 17.14 6.39 12.83
N LYS A 26 17.30 5.51 13.82
CA LYS A 26 17.00 4.08 13.66
C LYS A 26 15.52 3.91 13.28
N PRO A 27 15.18 3.06 12.29
CA PRO A 27 13.78 2.77 11.97
C PRO A 27 13.04 2.33 13.24
N ARG A 28 11.93 2.98 13.57
CA ARG A 28 11.09 2.56 14.70
C ARG A 28 10.50 1.20 14.35
N HIS A 29 10.67 0.22 15.24
CA HIS A 29 10.00 -1.07 15.15
C HIS A 29 8.49 -0.82 15.13
N ARG A 30 7.84 -1.01 13.98
CA ARG A 30 6.38 -1.00 13.89
C ARG A 30 5.91 -2.37 14.36
N PRO A 31 5.21 -2.48 15.51
CA PRO A 31 4.69 -3.76 15.91
C PRO A 31 3.76 -4.29 14.82
N CYS A 32 3.96 -5.53 14.41
CA CYS A 32 3.03 -6.20 13.50
C CYS A 32 1.65 -6.24 14.18
N PRO A 33 0.57 -5.94 13.45
CA PRO A 33 -0.77 -6.13 13.99
C PRO A 33 -0.97 -7.61 14.38
N PRO A 34 -1.85 -7.91 15.34
CA PRO A 34 -2.16 -9.28 15.67
C PRO A 34 -2.63 -10.04 14.42
N PRO A 35 -2.27 -11.33 14.29
CA PRO A 35 -2.69 -12.12 13.14
C PRO A 35 -4.22 -12.14 13.05
N PRO A 36 -4.79 -12.06 11.85
CA PRO A 36 -6.23 -12.09 11.68
C PRO A 36 -6.76 -13.50 12.02
N GLY A 37 -7.89 -13.57 12.72
CA GLY A 37 -8.52 -14.85 13.05
C GLY A 37 -9.14 -15.59 11.86
N ARG A 38 -9.23 -14.95 10.68
CA ARG A 38 -9.82 -15.51 9.46
C ARG A 38 -9.17 -14.94 8.20
N SER A 39 -9.25 -15.69 7.10
CA SER A 39 -8.87 -15.20 5.77
C SER A 39 -10.08 -14.59 5.06
N SER A 40 -9.85 -13.48 4.33
CA SER A 40 -10.85 -12.92 3.42
C SER A 40 -10.92 -13.72 2.13
N ARG A 41 -12.07 -13.63 1.44
CA ARG A 41 -12.32 -14.32 0.17
C ARG A 41 -12.88 -13.36 -0.86
N LEU A 42 -12.40 -13.46 -2.09
CA LEU A 42 -12.86 -12.63 -3.21
C LEU A 42 -12.91 -13.45 -4.48
N TYR A 43 -13.99 -13.34 -5.23
CA TYR A 43 -14.17 -14.05 -6.49
C TYR A 43 -13.87 -13.11 -7.66
N VAL A 44 -12.97 -13.53 -8.54
CA VAL A 44 -12.68 -12.84 -9.79
C VAL A 44 -12.98 -13.73 -10.98
N ARG A 45 -13.33 -13.09 -12.09
CA ARG A 45 -13.43 -13.70 -13.40
C ARG A 45 -12.32 -13.16 -14.28
N ILE A 46 -11.60 -14.05 -14.93
CA ILE A 46 -10.61 -13.77 -15.97
C ILE A 46 -10.86 -14.68 -17.17
N GLN A 47 -10.18 -14.44 -18.29
CA GLN A 47 -10.26 -15.40 -19.39
C GLN A 47 -9.48 -16.68 -19.02
N PRO A 48 -9.98 -17.88 -19.36
CA PRO A 48 -9.30 -19.14 -19.05
C PRO A 48 -7.84 -19.23 -19.51
N LYS A 49 -7.52 -18.60 -20.64
CA LYS A 49 -6.16 -18.55 -21.20
C LYS A 49 -5.18 -17.75 -20.33
N ASP A 50 -5.68 -16.84 -19.51
CA ASP A 50 -4.89 -15.90 -18.71
C ASP A 50 -4.68 -16.41 -17.26
N ILE A 51 -5.22 -17.59 -16.89
CA ILE A 51 -5.08 -18.15 -15.53
C ILE A 51 -3.61 -18.33 -15.13
N ALA A 52 -2.78 -18.82 -16.05
CA ALA A 52 -1.34 -18.98 -15.82
C ALA A 52 -0.64 -17.61 -15.65
N MET A 53 -1.03 -16.61 -16.44
CA MET A 53 -0.50 -15.26 -16.33
C MET A 53 -0.88 -14.62 -15.00
N PHE A 54 -2.15 -14.76 -14.59
CA PHE A 54 -2.63 -14.28 -13.31
C PHE A 54 -1.83 -14.88 -12.14
N ARG A 55 -1.57 -16.20 -12.19
CA ARG A 55 -0.73 -16.88 -11.19
C ARG A 55 0.65 -16.27 -11.11
N PHE A 56 1.32 -16.13 -12.25
CA PHE A 56 2.66 -15.56 -12.33
C PHE A 56 2.73 -14.14 -11.74
N LEU A 57 1.75 -13.29 -12.06
CA LEU A 57 1.69 -11.92 -11.56
C LEU A 57 1.41 -11.86 -10.06
N LEU A 58 0.56 -12.74 -9.54
CA LEU A 58 0.30 -12.83 -8.09
C LEU A 58 1.54 -13.28 -7.32
N GLU A 59 2.28 -14.26 -7.85
CA GLU A 59 3.53 -14.74 -7.24
C GLU A 59 4.62 -13.66 -7.26
N ALA A 60 4.68 -12.83 -8.31
CA ALA A 60 5.58 -11.69 -8.40
C ALA A 60 5.23 -10.55 -7.42
N HIS A 61 3.99 -10.48 -6.94
CA HIS A 61 3.50 -9.46 -6.00
C HIS A 61 3.57 -9.99 -4.56
N ASP A 62 4.76 -10.42 -4.11
CA ASP A 62 5.03 -10.89 -2.74
C ASP A 62 4.09 -12.01 -2.24
N ASN A 63 3.44 -12.75 -3.14
CA ASN A 63 2.42 -13.76 -2.80
C ASN A 63 1.33 -13.20 -1.86
N LEU A 64 0.72 -12.05 -2.22
CA LEU A 64 -0.37 -11.40 -1.45
C LEU A 64 -1.52 -12.34 -1.03
N GLY A 65 -1.70 -13.45 -1.74
CA GLY A 65 -2.65 -14.49 -1.37
C GLY A 65 -2.45 -15.74 -2.19
N ILE A 66 -3.34 -16.70 -1.95
CA ILE A 66 -3.49 -17.89 -2.78
C ILE A 66 -4.81 -17.81 -3.52
N PHE A 67 -4.94 -18.54 -4.62
CA PHE A 67 -6.21 -18.68 -5.30
C PHE A 67 -6.52 -20.14 -5.59
N THR A 68 -7.80 -20.41 -5.80
CA THR A 68 -8.30 -21.69 -6.28
C THR A 68 -9.12 -21.44 -7.54
N VAL A 69 -8.89 -22.23 -8.58
CA VAL A 69 -9.74 -22.19 -9.78
C VAL A 69 -11.06 -22.87 -9.42
N THR A 70 -12.15 -22.10 -9.36
CA THR A 70 -13.49 -22.61 -9.06
C THR A 70 -14.14 -23.17 -10.33
N ASP A 71 -14.02 -22.44 -11.44
CA ASP A 71 -14.48 -22.88 -12.75
C ASP A 71 -13.45 -22.51 -13.80
N ARG A 72 -12.84 -23.52 -14.43
CA ARG A 72 -11.79 -23.32 -15.44
C ARG A 72 -12.34 -22.82 -16.78
N PHE A 73 -13.59 -23.14 -17.11
CA PHE A 73 -14.20 -22.80 -18.40
C PHE A 73 -14.75 -21.37 -18.37
N GLN A 74 -15.33 -20.98 -17.25
CA GLN A 74 -15.77 -19.60 -17.01
C GLN A 74 -14.64 -18.70 -16.50
N GLY A 75 -13.48 -19.27 -16.15
CA GLY A 75 -12.32 -18.55 -15.64
C GLY A 75 -12.56 -17.89 -14.28
N ILE A 76 -13.33 -18.54 -13.43
CA ILE A 76 -13.67 -18.05 -12.09
C ILE A 76 -12.61 -18.53 -11.10
N LEU A 77 -11.98 -17.58 -10.41
CA LEU A 77 -11.00 -17.82 -9.36
C LEU A 77 -11.52 -17.32 -8.01
N MET A 78 -11.30 -18.11 -6.97
CA MET A 78 -11.50 -17.71 -5.58
C MET A 78 -10.14 -17.34 -4.98
N LEU A 79 -9.94 -16.06 -4.68
CA LEU A 79 -8.78 -15.53 -3.97
C LEU A 79 -8.98 -15.64 -2.47
N ARG A 80 -7.92 -16.04 -1.75
CA ARG A 80 -7.82 -16.05 -0.29
C ARG A 80 -6.61 -15.23 0.13
N TYR A 81 -6.83 -14.24 0.96
CA TYR A 81 -5.79 -13.33 1.43
C TYR A 81 -6.03 -12.92 2.89
N SER A 82 -5.01 -12.32 3.51
CA SER A 82 -5.12 -11.75 4.85
C SER A 82 -5.98 -10.49 4.81
N PRO A 83 -6.99 -10.32 5.69
CA PRO A 83 -7.77 -9.08 5.77
C PRO A 83 -6.90 -7.82 5.91
N HIS A 84 -5.76 -7.92 6.60
CA HIS A 84 -4.81 -6.80 6.75
C HIS A 84 -4.15 -6.37 5.43
N GLN A 85 -4.19 -7.22 4.40
CA GLN A 85 -3.61 -6.99 3.06
C GLN A 85 -4.69 -6.71 2.01
N GLU A 86 -5.93 -6.42 2.43
CA GLU A 86 -7.03 -6.16 1.52
C GLU A 86 -6.75 -4.99 0.58
N ARG A 87 -6.15 -3.92 1.10
CA ARG A 87 -5.81 -2.74 0.32
C ARG A 87 -4.81 -3.08 -0.78
N GLU A 88 -3.79 -3.84 -0.45
CA GLU A 88 -2.76 -4.31 -1.38
C GLU A 88 -3.38 -5.25 -2.44
N MET A 89 -4.24 -6.18 -2.04
CA MET A 89 -4.97 -7.05 -2.97
C MET A 89 -5.86 -6.26 -3.95
N ARG A 90 -6.59 -5.24 -3.46
CA ARG A 90 -7.41 -4.37 -4.31
C ARG A 90 -6.55 -3.54 -5.27
N ALA A 91 -5.42 -3.02 -4.80
CA ALA A 91 -4.48 -2.28 -5.64
C ALA A 91 -3.87 -3.16 -6.73
N PHE A 92 -3.53 -4.41 -6.41
CA PHE A 92 -3.08 -5.42 -7.37
C PHE A 92 -4.15 -5.72 -8.43
N LEU A 93 -5.39 -6.02 -8.02
CA LEU A 93 -6.47 -6.29 -8.97
C LEU A 93 -6.76 -5.06 -9.87
N HIS A 94 -6.64 -3.85 -9.33
CA HIS A 94 -6.79 -2.63 -10.12
C HIS A 94 -5.66 -2.44 -11.12
N SER A 95 -4.40 -2.71 -10.74
CA SER A 95 -3.26 -2.60 -11.66
C SER A 95 -3.30 -3.64 -12.76
N LEU A 96 -3.82 -4.85 -12.46
CA LEU A 96 -3.97 -5.94 -13.41
C LEU A 96 -4.91 -5.63 -14.57
N LYS A 97 -5.92 -4.75 -14.40
CA LYS A 97 -6.89 -4.43 -15.45
C LYS A 97 -6.25 -3.96 -16.76
N ASN A 98 -5.03 -3.41 -16.71
CA ASN A 98 -4.28 -2.96 -17.87
C ASN A 98 -3.51 -4.09 -18.59
N VAL A 99 -3.37 -5.25 -17.97
CA VAL A 99 -2.59 -6.40 -18.47
C VAL A 99 -3.51 -7.56 -18.83
N VAL A 100 -4.45 -7.87 -17.94
CA VAL A 100 -5.42 -8.97 -18.09
C VAL A 100 -6.82 -8.43 -17.78
N PRO A 101 -7.83 -8.70 -18.63
CA PRO A 101 -9.21 -8.39 -18.31
C PRO A 101 -9.65 -9.16 -17.07
N VAL A 102 -9.84 -8.45 -15.95
CA VAL A 102 -10.26 -9.03 -14.67
C VAL A 102 -11.51 -8.32 -14.16
N ASP A 103 -12.54 -9.12 -13.89
CA ASP A 103 -13.79 -8.67 -13.29
C ASP A 103 -13.89 -9.19 -11.87
N VAL A 104 -14.19 -8.33 -10.90
CA VAL A 104 -14.50 -8.76 -9.53
C VAL A 104 -15.99 -9.12 -9.49
N LEU A 105 -16.30 -10.40 -9.27
CA LEU A 105 -17.68 -10.91 -9.29
C LEU A 105 -18.37 -10.72 -7.94
N HIS A 106 -17.67 -11.04 -6.86
CA HIS A 106 -18.24 -10.99 -5.51
C HIS A 106 -17.13 -10.83 -4.48
N GLU A 107 -17.26 -9.81 -3.65
CA GLU A 107 -16.64 -9.81 -2.33
C GLU A 107 -17.50 -10.71 -1.47
N ALA A 108 -16.91 -11.79 -0.93
CA ALA A 108 -17.65 -12.66 -0.04
C ALA A 108 -18.28 -11.77 1.06
N PRO A 109 -19.58 -11.94 1.38
CA PRO A 109 -20.19 -11.15 2.43
C PRO A 109 -19.38 -11.41 3.70
N GLU A 110 -19.02 -10.36 4.43
CA GLU A 110 -18.56 -10.54 5.81
C GLU A 110 -19.53 -11.53 6.49
N PRO A 111 -19.04 -12.66 7.03
CA PRO A 111 -19.94 -13.65 7.60
C PRO A 111 -20.72 -12.96 8.71
N ARG A 112 -22.05 -13.01 8.63
CA ARG A 112 -22.93 -12.51 9.69
C ARG A 112 -22.54 -13.26 10.96
N VAL A 113 -21.88 -12.56 11.87
CA VAL A 113 -21.48 -13.07 13.17
C VAL A 113 -22.78 -13.41 13.91
N GLY A 114 -22.97 -14.69 14.22
CA GLY A 114 -23.95 -15.17 15.19
C GLY A 114 -23.32 -15.27 16.57
#